data_AF-A0A920KEJ9-F1
#
_entry.id   AF-A0A920KEJ9-F1
#
_cell.length_a   1.000
_cell.length_b   1.000
_cell.length_c   1.000
_cell.angle_alpha   90.00
_cell.angle_beta   90.00
_cell.angle_gamma   90.00
#
_symmetry.space_group_name_H-M   'P 1'
#
loop_
_entity.id
_entity.type
_entity.pdbx_description
1 polymer ?
#
loop_
_entity_poly.entity_id
_entity_poly.type
_entity_poly.pdbx_seq_one_letter_code
_entity_poly.pdbx_strand_id
1 'polypeptide(L)'
;MNKYLKKHLANFLTLVLFVSVTVVSHSQDGEKLFKANCASCHHPVKNATGPKMQGVLQKWEDNGEGDLIYEWVKNPAELYNSGKSKMAKAIWDWSPTVMTPQGHLSEDEVKSIFAYVDAYAPPATAQGPATDDTVYEAEDETVSFWWWIIIGLMVFVLFATFGVRRELSEVIAAKEGQAVDPKKTFIVSARQWALRNWFVTVLMFVAVALFSGIELFGRLYQVGVYQDYQPSQPIAYSHKLHAGNMGIECRYCHHSAEKSKHAGIPSVNVCMNCHAVVHEGPQYGTEEIDKIHLAAGYNKAKQAYNLDANGFRVEQPLVWNKAHNLPDHVYFSHAQHVHQNTGNIDCRQCHGPVQNYTLGRVSTTDEVNAYATTDEGMEKGIIQLTKPILTMGWCIECHNKKEIDLASTGYYEEIHNRLKSRADVHNNILEDDKVTVKELGGWECAKCHY
;
A
#
# COMPACT_ATOMS: atom_id res chain seq x y z
N MET A 1 60.29 9.68 39.54
CA MET A 1 59.94 10.34 38.25
C MET A 1 59.76 11.83 38.52
N ASN A 2 60.63 12.65 37.91
CA ASN A 2 60.95 14.02 38.34
C ASN A 2 59.76 14.99 38.12
N LYS A 3 59.52 15.94 39.04
CA LYS A 3 58.36 16.86 39.04
C LYS A 3 58.23 17.67 37.73
N TYR A 4 59.36 17.89 37.05
CA TYR A 4 59.42 18.54 35.74
C TYR A 4 58.82 17.70 34.60
N LEU A 5 58.98 16.38 34.62
CA LEU A 5 58.50 15.49 33.55
C LEU A 5 56.97 15.40 33.54
N LYS A 6 56.32 15.42 34.72
CA LYS A 6 54.85 15.46 34.84
C LYS A 6 54.23 16.74 34.28
N LYS A 7 54.92 17.89 34.39
CA LYS A 7 54.40 19.18 33.90
C LYS A 7 54.46 19.27 32.37
N HIS A 8 55.51 18.72 31.76
CA HIS A 8 55.60 18.63 30.29
C HIS A 8 54.66 17.57 29.71
N LEU A 9 54.48 16.44 30.38
CA LEU A 9 53.50 15.42 29.94
C LEU A 9 52.06 15.94 30.05
N ALA A 10 51.73 16.67 31.11
CA ALA A 10 50.42 17.31 31.27
C ALA A 10 50.16 18.35 30.18
N ASN A 11 51.12 19.26 29.92
CA ASN A 11 50.98 20.27 28.86
C ASN A 11 50.90 19.66 27.46
N PHE A 12 51.61 18.55 27.19
CA PHE A 12 51.50 17.84 25.91
C PHE A 12 50.14 17.14 25.75
N LEU A 13 49.63 16.53 26.83
CA LEU A 13 48.31 15.89 26.83
C LEU A 13 47.17 16.92 26.69
N THR A 14 47.32 18.12 27.27
CA THR A 14 46.34 19.21 27.10
C THR A 14 46.36 19.77 25.69
N LEU A 15 47.54 19.88 25.05
CA LEU A 15 47.67 20.33 23.66
C LEU A 15 47.05 19.31 22.68
N VAL A 16 47.25 18.01 22.90
CA VAL A 16 46.66 16.94 22.07
C VAL A 16 45.15 16.85 22.26
N LEU A 17 44.63 17.10 23.47
CA LEU A 17 43.19 17.18 23.71
C LEU A 17 42.57 18.41 23.03
N PHE A 18 43.24 19.57 23.05
CA PHE A 18 42.75 20.79 22.40
C PHE A 18 42.67 20.65 20.88
N VAL A 19 43.67 20.02 20.26
CA VAL A 19 43.68 19.74 18.80
C VAL A 19 42.59 18.74 18.42
N SER A 20 42.34 17.73 19.25
CA SER A 20 41.28 16.73 19.01
C SER A 20 39.87 17.32 19.10
N VAL A 21 39.64 18.29 20.00
CA VAL A 21 38.33 18.97 20.14
C VAL A 21 38.04 19.89 18.96
N THR A 22 39.04 20.59 18.42
CA THR A 22 38.84 21.51 17.28
C THR A 22 38.46 20.81 15.97
N VAL A 23 38.92 19.57 15.74
CA VAL A 23 38.62 18.79 14.51
C VAL A 23 37.19 18.24 14.53
N VAL A 24 36.67 17.87 15.72
CA VAL A 24 35.28 17.38 15.87
C VAL A 24 34.25 18.50 15.74
N SER A 25 34.57 19.71 16.20
CA SER A 25 33.67 20.87 16.08
C SER A 25 33.46 21.33 14.63
N HIS A 26 34.51 21.31 13.79
CA HIS A 26 34.39 21.74 12.38
C HIS A 26 33.59 20.75 11.51
N SER A 27 33.57 19.45 11.83
CA SER A 27 32.78 18.49 11.03
C SER A 27 31.28 18.53 11.33
N GLN A 28 30.90 18.86 12.58
CA GLN A 28 29.49 19.02 12.98
C GLN A 28 28.84 20.25 12.34
N ASP A 29 29.58 21.34 12.17
CA ASP A 29 29.09 22.54 11.50
C ASP A 29 28.94 22.32 9.98
N GLY A 30 29.87 21.60 9.36
CA GLY A 30 29.82 21.24 7.93
C GLY A 30 28.60 20.41 7.53
N GLU A 31 28.22 19.41 8.35
CA GLU A 31 27.03 18.59 8.11
C GLU A 31 25.74 19.43 8.08
N LYS A 32 25.58 20.31 9.06
CA LYS A 32 24.40 21.17 9.18
C LYS A 32 24.30 22.14 8.00
N LEU A 33 25.41 22.74 7.61
CA LEU A 33 25.49 23.66 6.48
C LEU A 33 25.18 22.94 5.15
N PHE A 34 25.69 21.71 4.96
CA PHE A 34 25.39 20.89 3.79
C PHE A 34 23.90 20.54 3.71
N LYS A 35 23.30 20.06 4.81
CA LYS A 35 21.87 19.73 4.86
C LYS A 35 20.97 20.92 4.60
N ALA A 36 21.35 22.11 5.06
CA ALA A 36 20.55 23.32 4.91
C ALA A 36 20.62 23.94 3.50
N ASN A 37 21.78 23.87 2.83
CA ASN A 37 22.02 24.66 1.61
C ASN A 37 22.30 23.82 0.36
N CYS A 38 22.76 22.57 0.51
CA CYS A 38 23.29 21.79 -0.61
C CYS A 38 22.56 20.46 -0.83
N ALA A 39 22.03 19.83 0.23
CA ALA A 39 21.47 18.47 0.19
C ALA A 39 20.21 18.33 -0.69
N SER A 40 19.54 19.43 -1.04
CA SER A 40 18.41 19.41 -1.97
C SER A 40 18.82 19.11 -3.42
N CYS A 41 20.08 19.39 -3.79
CA CYS A 41 20.57 19.23 -5.15
C CYS A 41 21.78 18.30 -5.25
N HIS A 42 22.57 18.17 -4.18
CA HIS A 42 23.80 17.40 -4.16
C HIS A 42 23.74 16.27 -3.12
N HIS A 43 24.43 15.17 -3.41
CA HIS A 43 24.65 14.09 -2.46
C HIS A 43 26.16 13.82 -2.31
N PRO A 44 26.65 13.43 -1.11
CA PRO A 44 28.08 13.17 -0.91
C PRO A 44 28.64 12.12 -1.90
N VAL A 45 28.04 10.93 -1.96
CA VAL A 45 28.59 9.79 -2.72
C VAL A 45 27.98 9.54 -4.12
N LYS A 46 26.83 10.12 -4.46
CA LYS A 46 26.08 9.81 -5.72
C LYS A 46 25.66 11.07 -6.46
N ASN A 47 25.43 10.95 -7.77
CA ASN A 47 24.92 12.06 -8.58
C ASN A 47 23.42 12.27 -8.28
N ALA A 48 22.98 13.52 -8.27
CA ALA A 48 21.59 13.95 -8.11
C ALA A 48 21.30 15.06 -9.14
N THR A 49 20.53 16.09 -8.80
CA THR A 49 20.37 17.29 -9.65
C THR A 49 21.73 17.93 -9.98
N GLY A 50 22.66 17.91 -9.02
CA GLY A 50 24.07 18.23 -9.17
C GLY A 50 24.98 16.98 -9.10
N PRO A 51 26.26 17.09 -9.48
CA PRO A 51 27.21 15.98 -9.39
C PRO A 51 27.45 15.54 -7.95
N LYS A 52 27.90 14.30 -7.76
CA LYS A 52 28.38 13.81 -6.45
C LYS A 52 29.46 14.74 -5.91
N MET A 53 29.43 15.02 -4.61
CA MET A 53 30.30 16.05 -4.01
C MET A 53 31.60 15.51 -3.42
N GLN A 54 31.67 14.22 -3.08
CA GLN A 54 32.88 13.60 -2.54
C GLN A 54 33.99 13.53 -3.58
N GLY A 55 35.17 14.02 -3.21
CA GLY A 55 36.35 14.14 -4.05
C GLY A 55 36.29 15.26 -5.09
N VAL A 56 35.27 16.13 -5.04
CA VAL A 56 35.15 17.24 -6.01
C VAL A 56 36.22 18.30 -5.76
N LEU A 57 36.50 18.65 -4.50
CA LEU A 57 37.55 19.62 -4.18
C LEU A 57 38.90 19.16 -4.74
N GLN A 58 39.28 17.91 -4.45
CA GLN A 58 40.49 17.30 -5.00
C GLN A 58 40.51 17.32 -6.53
N LYS A 59 39.37 17.04 -7.18
CA LYS A 59 39.28 17.07 -8.65
C LYS A 59 39.52 18.47 -9.22
N TRP A 60 39.08 19.53 -8.55
CA TRP A 60 39.36 20.91 -8.97
C TRP A 60 40.83 21.29 -8.72
N GLU A 61 41.40 20.86 -7.59
CA GLU A 61 42.82 21.03 -7.27
C GLU A 61 43.74 20.31 -8.28
N ASP A 62 43.42 19.06 -8.64
CA ASP A 62 44.17 18.26 -9.62
C ASP A 62 44.19 18.90 -11.02
N ASN A 63 43.18 19.74 -11.33
CA ASN A 63 43.10 20.51 -12.57
C ASN A 63 43.71 21.92 -12.45
N GLY A 64 44.33 22.25 -11.31
CA GLY A 64 44.93 23.57 -11.06
C GLY A 64 43.92 24.70 -10.86
N GLU A 65 42.65 24.37 -10.60
CA GLU A 65 41.53 25.32 -10.47
C GLU A 65 40.92 25.30 -9.05
N GLY A 66 41.65 24.78 -8.05
CA GLY A 66 41.15 24.59 -6.67
C GLY A 66 40.50 25.83 -6.06
N ASP A 67 41.13 27.01 -6.19
CA ASP A 67 40.60 28.26 -5.63
C ASP A 67 39.30 28.74 -6.32
N LEU A 68 39.10 28.36 -7.60
CA LEU A 68 37.93 28.75 -8.37
C LEU A 68 36.66 27.99 -7.94
N ILE A 69 36.78 26.90 -7.17
CA ILE A 69 35.61 26.19 -6.66
C ILE A 69 34.82 27.05 -5.66
N TYR A 70 35.49 27.92 -4.91
CA TYR A 70 34.84 28.84 -3.97
C TYR A 70 34.12 29.98 -4.72
N GLU A 71 34.70 30.45 -5.84
CA GLU A 71 34.03 31.38 -6.75
C GLU A 71 32.81 30.73 -7.41
N TRP A 72 32.92 29.45 -7.80
CA TRP A 72 31.81 28.68 -8.35
C TRP A 72 30.65 28.58 -7.36
N VAL A 73 30.90 28.21 -6.11
CA VAL A 73 29.85 28.07 -5.10
C VAL A 73 29.16 29.42 -4.83
N LYS A 74 29.92 30.51 -4.79
CA LYS A 74 29.37 31.87 -4.59
C LYS A 74 28.52 32.32 -5.77
N ASN A 75 29.02 32.17 -7.00
CA ASN A 75 28.33 32.62 -8.21
C ASN A 75 28.71 31.77 -9.45
N PRO A 76 27.98 30.66 -9.70
CA PRO A 76 28.29 29.76 -10.82
C PRO A 76 28.20 30.43 -12.20
N ALA A 77 27.23 31.33 -12.39
CA ALA A 77 26.98 32.00 -13.65
C ALA A 77 28.10 32.99 -14.00
N GLU A 78 28.64 33.70 -13.01
CA GLU A 78 29.76 34.62 -13.21
C GLU A 78 31.05 33.89 -13.58
N LEU A 79 31.38 32.80 -12.87
CA LEU A 79 32.57 32.02 -13.19
C LEU A 79 32.47 31.38 -14.58
N TYR A 80 31.30 30.85 -14.95
CA TYR A 80 31.04 30.33 -16.28
C TYR A 80 31.23 31.39 -17.37
N ASN A 81 30.58 32.55 -17.23
CA ASN A 81 30.65 33.65 -18.20
C ASN A 81 32.05 34.28 -18.29
N SER A 82 32.84 34.21 -17.22
CA SER A 82 34.22 34.71 -17.21
C SER A 82 35.15 33.90 -18.12
N GLY A 83 34.79 32.66 -18.46
CA GLY A 83 35.60 31.75 -19.28
C GLY A 83 36.91 31.29 -18.63
N LYS A 84 37.14 31.59 -17.34
CA LYS A 84 38.40 31.33 -16.63
C LYS A 84 38.60 29.88 -16.20
N SER A 85 37.52 29.10 -16.08
CA SER A 85 37.55 27.73 -15.55
C SER A 85 37.04 26.73 -16.59
N LYS A 86 37.85 25.70 -16.87
CA LYS A 86 37.44 24.57 -17.71
C LYS A 86 36.49 23.66 -16.96
N MET A 87 36.63 23.57 -15.63
CA MET A 87 35.75 22.79 -14.76
C MET A 87 34.34 23.36 -14.70
N ALA A 88 34.20 24.68 -14.56
CA ALA A 88 32.92 25.39 -14.59
C ALA A 88 32.16 25.11 -15.89
N LYS A 89 32.84 25.16 -17.03
CA LYS A 89 32.25 24.84 -18.33
C LYS A 89 31.80 23.38 -18.44
N ALA A 90 32.65 22.44 -18.01
CA ALA A 90 32.31 21.02 -18.04
C ALA A 90 31.12 20.66 -17.14
N ILE A 91 30.96 21.34 -16.00
CA ILE A 91 29.82 21.15 -15.10
C ILE A 91 28.56 21.78 -15.66
N TRP A 92 28.67 22.96 -16.26
CA TRP A 92 27.55 23.66 -16.90
C TRP A 92 26.96 22.87 -18.08
N ASP A 93 27.80 22.18 -18.84
CA ASP A 93 27.37 21.32 -19.94
C ASP A 93 26.82 19.96 -19.47
N TRP A 94 27.08 19.56 -18.21
CA TRP A 94 26.68 18.27 -17.65
C TRP A 94 25.24 18.27 -17.09
N SER A 95 24.81 19.34 -16.42
CA SER A 95 23.46 19.43 -15.85
C SER A 95 22.58 20.37 -16.66
N PRO A 96 21.33 19.98 -17.00
CA PRO A 96 20.36 20.89 -17.62
C PRO A 96 19.85 21.96 -16.63
N THR A 97 20.17 21.85 -15.34
CA THR A 97 19.76 22.79 -14.29
C THR A 97 20.95 23.60 -13.79
N VAL A 98 20.83 24.93 -13.81
CA VAL A 98 21.87 25.84 -13.31
C VAL A 98 21.89 25.82 -11.77
N MET A 99 23.08 25.73 -11.18
CA MET A 99 23.26 25.81 -9.73
C MET A 99 22.88 27.20 -9.21
N THR A 100 22.04 27.25 -8.17
CA THR A 100 21.67 28.51 -7.50
C THR A 100 22.88 29.09 -6.76
N PRO A 101 23.21 30.38 -6.94
CA PRO A 101 24.31 31.04 -6.22
C PRO A 101 24.17 30.91 -4.71
N GLN A 102 25.24 30.48 -4.02
CA GLN A 102 25.31 30.37 -2.55
C GLN A 102 26.14 31.51 -1.94
N GLY A 103 25.94 32.74 -2.43
CA GLY A 103 26.73 33.91 -2.04
C GLY A 103 26.59 34.34 -0.58
N HIS A 104 25.64 33.77 0.17
CA HIS A 104 25.47 33.99 1.61
C HIS A 104 26.42 33.16 2.48
N LEU A 105 27.10 32.15 1.91
CA LEU A 105 28.08 31.34 2.63
C LEU A 105 29.46 31.99 2.56
N SER A 106 30.14 32.09 3.70
CA SER A 106 31.54 32.47 3.80
C SER A 106 32.45 31.35 3.27
N GLU A 107 33.69 31.71 2.93
CA GLU A 107 34.65 30.74 2.39
C GLU A 107 34.98 29.61 3.39
N ASP A 108 35.07 29.94 4.68
CA ASP A 108 35.34 28.96 5.74
C ASP A 108 34.15 28.01 5.99
N GLU A 109 32.92 28.49 5.79
CA GLU A 109 31.71 27.65 5.80
C GLU A 109 31.70 26.68 4.60
N VAL A 110 32.10 27.14 3.41
CA VAL A 110 32.23 26.28 2.23
C VAL A 110 33.33 25.23 2.42
N LYS A 111 34.47 25.59 3.03
CA LYS A 111 35.53 24.62 3.39
C LYS A 111 35.02 23.55 4.35
N SER A 112 34.23 23.95 5.35
CA SER A 112 33.63 23.03 6.32
C SER A 112 32.63 22.05 5.66
N ILE A 113 31.87 22.52 4.65
CA ILE A 113 30.99 21.66 3.85
C ILE A 113 31.79 20.60 3.08
N PHE A 114 32.85 20.99 2.35
CA PHE A 114 33.68 20.04 1.61
C PHE A 114 34.39 19.05 2.53
N ALA A 115 34.90 19.51 3.69
CA ALA A 115 35.51 18.64 4.69
C ALA A 115 34.52 17.59 5.22
N TYR A 116 33.26 17.96 5.47
CA TYR A 116 32.21 17.02 5.86
C TYR A 116 31.92 16.00 4.76
N VAL A 117 31.74 16.47 3.53
CA VAL A 117 31.40 15.61 2.39
C VAL A 117 32.52 14.61 2.09
N ASP A 118 33.78 15.04 2.15
CA ASP A 118 34.91 14.16 1.89
C ASP A 118 35.10 13.12 3.00
N ALA A 119 34.81 13.50 4.26
CA ALA A 119 34.78 12.60 5.41
C ALA A 119 33.49 11.75 5.51
N TYR A 120 32.52 11.94 4.62
CA TYR A 120 31.25 11.24 4.67
C TYR A 120 31.43 9.74 4.38
N ALA A 121 31.18 8.92 5.41
CA ALA A 121 30.95 7.50 5.26
C ALA A 121 29.43 7.25 5.27
N PRO A 122 28.86 6.55 4.27
CA PRO A 122 27.46 6.18 4.33
C PRO A 122 27.22 5.36 5.60
N PRO A 123 26.13 5.61 6.35
CA PRO A 123 25.79 4.74 7.47
C PRO A 123 25.71 3.32 6.91
N ALA A 124 26.49 2.40 7.49
CA ALA A 124 26.31 0.98 7.25
C ALA A 124 24.82 0.71 7.39
N THR A 125 24.19 0.11 6.38
CA THR A 125 22.77 -0.22 6.35
C THR A 125 22.36 -0.71 7.73
N ALA A 126 21.77 0.19 8.50
CA ALA A 126 21.15 -0.17 9.73
C ALA A 126 19.97 -1.00 9.25
N GLN A 127 20.12 -2.32 9.39
CA GLN A 127 18.99 -3.14 9.79
C GLN A 127 18.43 -2.42 11.01
N GLY A 128 17.47 -1.53 10.77
CA GLY A 128 16.65 -0.98 11.83
C GLY A 128 16.12 -2.16 12.63
N PRO A 129 15.86 -1.98 13.93
CA PRO A 129 15.22 -3.04 14.70
C PRO A 129 14.03 -3.51 13.88
N ALA A 130 13.93 -4.82 13.65
CA ALA A 130 12.80 -5.42 12.98
C ALA A 130 11.54 -4.85 13.65
N THR A 131 10.97 -3.83 13.02
CA THR A 131 9.62 -3.40 13.33
C THR A 131 8.82 -4.56 12.83
N ASP A 132 8.34 -5.33 13.80
CA ASP A 132 7.38 -6.43 13.68
C ASP A 132 6.54 -6.25 12.42
N ASP A 133 7.11 -6.73 11.31
CA ASP A 133 6.36 -7.10 10.13
C ASP A 133 5.61 -8.31 10.66
N THR A 134 4.47 -8.03 11.29
CA THR A 134 3.32 -8.89 11.18
C THR A 134 2.98 -8.90 9.68
N VAL A 135 3.81 -9.62 8.94
CA VAL A 135 3.34 -10.62 8.01
C VAL A 135 2.20 -11.26 8.78
N TYR A 136 0.97 -11.00 8.38
CA TYR A 136 -0.03 -12.02 8.50
C TYR A 136 0.50 -13.17 7.64
N GLU A 137 1.42 -13.94 8.22
CA GLU A 137 1.51 -15.34 7.91
C GLU A 137 0.08 -15.79 8.15
N ALA A 138 -0.59 -16.19 7.06
CA ALA A 138 -1.68 -17.13 7.21
C ALA A 138 -1.17 -18.15 8.23
N GLU A 139 -1.84 -18.26 9.38
CA GLU A 139 -1.51 -19.27 10.38
C GLU A 139 -1.49 -20.61 9.64
N ASP A 140 -0.29 -21.01 9.29
CA ASP A 140 -0.03 -22.15 8.43
C ASP A 140 -0.30 -23.35 9.31
N GLU A 141 -1.48 -23.93 9.10
CA GLU A 141 -1.89 -25.35 9.11
C GLU A 141 -1.30 -26.34 10.14
N THR A 142 -0.47 -25.92 11.08
CA THR A 142 0.13 -26.76 12.12
C THR A 142 -0.94 -27.18 13.12
N VAL A 143 -1.91 -26.31 13.40
CA VAL A 143 -3.11 -26.67 14.17
C VAL A 143 -3.95 -27.70 13.41
N SER A 144 -4.07 -27.58 12.08
CA SER A 144 -4.80 -28.54 11.21
C SER A 144 -4.19 -29.94 11.25
N PHE A 145 -2.87 -30.08 11.08
CA PHE A 145 -2.21 -31.39 11.02
C PHE A 145 -2.31 -32.18 12.34
N TRP A 146 -2.12 -31.53 13.50
CA TRP A 146 -2.26 -32.19 14.79
C TRP A 146 -3.71 -32.61 15.08
N TRP A 147 -4.71 -31.84 14.65
CA TRP A 147 -6.11 -32.26 14.72
C TRP A 147 -6.38 -33.51 13.89
N TRP A 148 -5.80 -33.64 12.70
CA TRP A 148 -5.92 -34.88 11.90
C TRP A 148 -5.26 -36.08 12.56
N ILE A 149 -4.11 -35.91 13.23
CA ILE A 149 -3.47 -36.97 14.03
C ILE A 149 -4.36 -37.37 15.21
N ILE A 150 -4.88 -36.39 15.97
CA ILE A 150 -5.75 -36.64 17.12
C ILE A 150 -7.05 -37.33 16.69
N ILE A 151 -7.67 -36.87 15.59
CA ILE A 151 -8.85 -37.51 15.00
C ILE A 151 -8.52 -38.94 14.56
N GLY A 152 -7.38 -39.15 13.88
CA GLY A 152 -6.93 -40.48 13.48
C GLY A 152 -6.74 -41.43 14.67
N LEU A 153 -6.14 -40.94 15.76
CA LEU A 153 -5.93 -41.71 16.99
C LEU A 153 -7.24 -42.00 17.72
N MET A 154 -8.15 -41.02 17.81
CA MET A 154 -9.50 -41.18 18.35
C MET A 154 -10.30 -42.24 17.56
N VAL A 155 -10.27 -42.17 16.23
CA VAL A 155 -10.90 -43.14 15.34
C VAL A 155 -10.28 -44.52 15.55
N PHE A 156 -8.95 -44.63 15.62
CA PHE A 156 -8.25 -45.89 15.89
C PHE A 156 -8.67 -46.51 17.23
N VAL A 157 -8.71 -45.71 18.31
CA VAL A 157 -9.16 -46.17 19.65
C VAL A 157 -10.64 -46.60 19.60
N LEU A 158 -11.49 -45.87 18.88
CA LEU A 158 -12.89 -46.25 18.65
C LEU A 158 -13.00 -47.62 17.95
N PHE A 159 -12.23 -47.83 16.88
CA PHE A 159 -12.21 -49.12 16.18
C PHE A 159 -11.66 -50.26 17.06
N ALA A 160 -10.59 -50.01 17.82
CA ALA A 160 -10.00 -50.98 18.73
C ALA A 160 -10.97 -51.38 19.85
N THR A 161 -11.62 -50.41 20.50
CA THR A 161 -12.61 -50.66 21.57
C THR A 161 -13.84 -51.39 21.04
N PHE A 162 -14.30 -51.07 19.82
CA PHE A 162 -15.40 -51.79 19.18
C PHE A 162 -15.04 -53.24 18.84
N GLY A 163 -13.80 -53.46 18.37
CA GLY A 163 -13.25 -54.79 18.12
C GLY A 163 -13.19 -55.66 19.37
N VAL A 164 -12.61 -55.14 20.45
CA VAL A 164 -12.53 -55.81 21.76
C VAL A 164 -13.93 -56.12 22.31
N ARG A 165 -14.87 -55.18 22.21
CA ARG A 165 -16.25 -55.38 22.69
C ARG A 165 -16.97 -56.48 21.92
N ARG A 166 -16.72 -56.58 20.60
CA ARG A 166 -17.27 -57.65 19.75
C ARG A 166 -16.73 -59.01 20.17
N GLU A 167 -15.41 -59.15 20.30
CA GLU A 167 -14.75 -60.39 20.68
C GLU A 167 -15.17 -60.85 22.09
N LEU A 168 -15.25 -59.92 23.05
CA LEU A 168 -15.74 -60.21 24.39
C LEU A 168 -17.21 -60.68 24.39
N SER A 169 -18.05 -60.07 23.56
CA SER A 169 -19.46 -60.48 23.42
C SER A 169 -19.63 -61.86 22.79
N GLU A 170 -18.76 -62.21 21.84
CA GLU A 170 -18.74 -63.53 21.21
C GLU A 170 -18.29 -64.61 22.21
N VAL A 171 -17.27 -64.34 23.03
CA VAL A 171 -16.79 -65.26 24.08
C VAL A 171 -17.84 -65.47 25.19
N ILE A 172 -18.53 -64.41 25.62
CA ILE A 172 -19.62 -64.53 26.61
C ILE A 172 -20.80 -65.33 26.04
N ALA A 173 -21.21 -65.05 24.80
CA ALA A 173 -22.28 -65.79 24.13
C ALA A 173 -21.94 -67.28 23.94
N ALA A 174 -20.68 -67.59 23.61
CA ALA A 174 -20.20 -68.97 23.53
C ALA A 174 -20.20 -69.67 24.89
N LYS A 175 -19.88 -68.97 25.98
CA LYS A 175 -19.94 -69.48 27.36
C LYS A 175 -21.38 -69.74 27.83
N GLU A 176 -22.33 -68.93 27.38
CA GLU A 176 -23.76 -69.04 27.70
C GLU A 176 -24.52 -70.03 26.79
N GLY A 177 -23.84 -70.68 25.84
CA GLY A 177 -24.45 -71.67 24.93
C GLY A 177 -25.39 -71.06 23.88
N GLN A 178 -25.30 -69.74 23.64
CA GLN A 178 -26.12 -69.05 22.65
C GLN A 178 -25.48 -69.12 21.25
N ALA A 179 -26.30 -69.30 20.22
CA ALA A 179 -25.83 -69.35 18.84
C ALA A 179 -25.29 -67.98 18.39
N VAL A 180 -23.97 -67.90 18.17
CA VAL A 180 -23.32 -66.72 17.58
C VAL A 180 -23.59 -66.74 16.07
N ASP A 181 -24.27 -65.72 15.55
CA ASP A 181 -24.60 -65.59 14.12
C ASP A 181 -23.37 -65.10 13.33
N PRO A 182 -22.73 -65.97 12.51
CA PRO A 182 -21.51 -65.64 11.79
C PRO A 182 -21.72 -64.66 10.63
N LYS A 183 -22.96 -64.28 10.30
CA LYS A 183 -23.30 -63.37 9.19
C LYS A 183 -23.55 -61.93 9.64
N LYS A 184 -23.41 -61.59 10.93
CA LYS A 184 -23.57 -60.22 11.41
C LYS A 184 -22.38 -59.33 11.01
N THR A 185 -22.43 -58.78 9.81
CA THR A 185 -21.49 -57.74 9.34
C THR A 185 -21.73 -56.43 10.08
N PHE A 186 -20.70 -55.57 10.21
CA PHE A 186 -20.79 -54.23 10.79
C PHE A 186 -21.98 -53.41 10.24
N ILE A 187 -22.19 -53.45 8.92
CA ILE A 187 -23.29 -52.75 8.24
C ILE A 187 -24.67 -53.25 8.73
N VAL A 188 -24.82 -54.56 8.94
CA VAL A 188 -26.07 -55.16 9.42
C VAL A 188 -26.35 -54.74 10.86
N SER A 189 -25.33 -54.76 11.71
CA SER A 189 -25.41 -54.30 13.11
C SER A 189 -25.69 -52.80 13.21
N ALA A 190 -25.05 -51.97 12.38
CA ALA A 190 -25.30 -50.53 12.30
C ALA A 190 -26.73 -50.23 11.84
N ARG A 191 -27.23 -50.94 10.81
CA ARG A 191 -28.61 -50.82 10.33
C ARG A 191 -29.63 -51.24 11.38
N GLN A 192 -29.40 -52.35 12.09
CA GLN A 192 -30.28 -52.78 13.18
C GLN A 192 -30.27 -51.79 14.35
N TRP A 193 -29.09 -51.26 14.71
CA TRP A 193 -29.00 -50.20 15.73
C TRP A 193 -29.74 -48.94 15.29
N ALA A 194 -29.61 -48.53 14.03
CA ALA A 194 -30.27 -47.34 13.49
C ALA A 194 -31.80 -47.49 13.49
N LEU A 195 -32.31 -48.66 13.08
CA LEU A 195 -33.74 -48.95 13.10
C LEU A 195 -34.28 -49.08 14.53
N ARG A 196 -33.52 -49.67 15.46
CA ARG A 196 -33.91 -49.78 16.87
C ARG A 196 -33.90 -48.43 17.59
N ASN A 197 -32.95 -47.57 17.25
CA ASN A 197 -32.81 -46.21 17.77
C ASN A 197 -33.28 -45.20 16.72
N TRP A 198 -34.45 -45.43 16.13
CA TRP A 198 -34.93 -44.65 14.99
C TRP A 198 -35.03 -43.14 15.31
N PHE A 199 -35.43 -42.76 16.52
CA PHE A 199 -35.50 -41.36 16.95
C PHE A 199 -34.12 -40.68 16.92
N VAL A 200 -33.09 -41.31 17.50
CA VAL A 200 -31.71 -40.79 17.51
C VAL A 200 -31.14 -40.75 16.09
N THR A 201 -31.44 -41.76 15.29
CA THR A 201 -31.00 -41.82 13.89
C THR A 201 -31.60 -40.70 13.05
N VAL A 202 -32.91 -40.43 13.20
CA VAL A 202 -33.58 -39.31 12.54
C VAL A 202 -33.00 -37.98 13.01
N LEU A 203 -32.78 -37.81 14.32
CA LEU A 203 -32.18 -36.59 14.86
C LEU A 203 -30.78 -36.34 14.28
N MET A 204 -29.92 -37.37 14.24
CA MET A 204 -28.58 -37.26 13.63
C MET A 204 -28.66 -36.95 12.14
N PHE A 205 -29.58 -37.58 11.40
CA PHE A 205 -29.75 -37.30 9.98
C PHE A 205 -30.20 -35.85 9.74
N VAL A 206 -31.16 -35.36 10.51
CA VAL A 206 -31.62 -33.96 10.43
C VAL A 206 -30.48 -33.00 10.78
N ALA A 207 -29.70 -33.28 11.83
CA ALA A 207 -28.56 -32.45 12.20
C ALA A 207 -27.50 -32.39 11.08
N VAL A 208 -27.16 -33.53 10.48
CA VAL A 208 -26.21 -33.61 9.35
C VAL A 208 -26.77 -32.91 8.11
N ALA A 209 -28.07 -33.06 7.82
CA ALA A 209 -28.71 -32.40 6.69
C ALA A 209 -28.75 -30.87 6.87
N LEU A 210 -29.06 -30.38 8.07
CA LEU A 210 -29.04 -28.95 8.39
C LEU A 210 -27.62 -28.39 8.32
N PHE A 211 -26.65 -29.06 8.93
CA PHE A 211 -25.25 -28.65 8.89
C PHE A 211 -24.71 -28.60 7.46
N SER A 212 -24.91 -29.67 6.68
CA SER A 212 -24.47 -29.72 5.28
C SER A 212 -25.21 -28.72 4.40
N GLY A 213 -26.50 -28.49 4.64
CA GLY A 213 -27.28 -27.45 3.96
C GLY A 213 -26.76 -26.04 4.22
N ILE A 214 -26.47 -25.71 5.48
CA ILE A 214 -25.91 -24.40 5.87
C ILE A 214 -24.53 -24.22 5.26
N GLU A 215 -23.65 -25.22 5.34
CA GLU A 215 -22.29 -25.15 4.80
C GLU A 215 -22.30 -25.02 3.27
N LEU A 216 -23.12 -25.83 2.58
CA LEU A 216 -23.25 -25.76 1.13
C LEU A 216 -23.80 -24.40 0.69
N PHE A 217 -24.85 -23.90 1.35
CA PHE A 217 -25.42 -22.60 1.05
C PHE A 217 -24.41 -21.48 1.34
N GLY A 218 -23.67 -21.56 2.45
CA GLY A 218 -22.61 -20.62 2.79
C GLY A 218 -21.54 -20.54 1.71
N ARG A 219 -21.04 -21.69 1.23
CA ARG A 219 -20.06 -21.74 0.13
C ARG A 219 -20.60 -21.19 -1.18
N LEU A 220 -21.85 -21.52 -1.53
CA LEU A 220 -22.51 -20.99 -2.73
C LEU A 220 -22.71 -19.47 -2.65
N TYR A 221 -22.99 -18.94 -1.47
CA TYR A 221 -23.16 -17.50 -1.24
C TYR A 221 -21.86 -16.71 -1.40
N GLN A 222 -20.70 -17.35 -1.25
CA GLN A 222 -19.38 -16.73 -1.47
C GLN A 222 -18.93 -16.76 -2.95
N VAL A 223 -19.64 -17.44 -3.83
CA VAL A 223 -19.29 -17.48 -5.26
C VAL A 223 -19.45 -16.09 -5.87
N GLY A 224 -18.38 -15.59 -6.48
CA GLY A 224 -18.35 -14.25 -7.10
C GLY A 224 -18.08 -13.10 -6.11
N VAL A 225 -17.74 -13.41 -4.86
CA VAL A 225 -17.22 -12.45 -3.88
C VAL A 225 -15.70 -12.48 -3.92
N TYR A 226 -15.07 -11.32 -4.13
CA TYR A 226 -13.61 -11.19 -4.29
C TYR A 226 -12.98 -10.30 -3.22
N GLN A 227 -13.52 -10.34 -1.99
CA GLN A 227 -12.93 -9.65 -0.85
C GLN A 227 -11.51 -10.18 -0.58
N ASP A 228 -10.60 -9.30 -0.16
CA ASP A 228 -9.18 -9.59 0.05
C ASP A 228 -8.42 -10.07 -1.18
N TYR A 229 -9.00 -9.92 -2.38
CA TYR A 229 -8.28 -10.23 -3.60
C TYR A 229 -7.09 -9.28 -3.78
N GLN A 230 -5.89 -9.84 -3.74
CA GLN A 230 -4.62 -9.14 -3.80
C GLN A 230 -3.76 -9.70 -4.95
N PRO A 231 -3.91 -9.17 -6.18
CA PRO A 231 -3.13 -9.65 -7.32
C PRO A 231 -1.68 -9.17 -7.24
N SER A 232 -0.73 -10.00 -7.71
CA SER A 232 0.66 -9.58 -7.90
C SER A 232 0.73 -8.40 -8.88
N GLN A 233 1.70 -7.51 -8.71
CA GLN A 233 1.86 -6.31 -9.54
C GLN A 233 3.23 -6.30 -10.22
N PRO A 234 3.37 -5.63 -11.38
CA PRO A 234 4.66 -5.54 -12.07
C PRO A 234 5.72 -4.74 -11.28
N ILE A 235 5.26 -3.85 -10.40
CA ILE A 235 6.08 -3.02 -9.51
C ILE A 235 5.46 -3.08 -8.11
N ALA A 236 6.30 -3.16 -7.09
CA ALA A 236 5.89 -3.11 -5.68
C ALA A 236 5.51 -1.68 -5.25
N TYR A 237 4.45 -1.13 -5.86
CA TYR A 237 3.95 0.20 -5.54
C TYR A 237 3.19 0.23 -4.21
N SER A 238 3.64 1.08 -3.27
CA SER A 238 3.03 1.23 -1.94
C SER A 238 2.10 2.44 -1.86
N HIS A 239 0.78 2.19 -1.74
CA HIS A 239 -0.19 3.26 -1.43
C HIS A 239 0.05 3.83 -0.02
N LYS A 240 0.46 2.99 0.94
CA LYS A 240 0.81 3.40 2.30
C LYS A 240 1.90 4.46 2.34
N LEU A 241 2.91 4.33 1.49
CA LEU A 241 3.98 5.34 1.41
C LEU A 241 3.45 6.65 0.81
N HIS A 242 2.75 6.58 -0.32
CA HIS A 242 2.37 7.77 -1.09
C HIS A 242 1.15 8.49 -0.52
N ALA A 243 0.05 7.78 -0.29
CA ALA A 243 -1.19 8.37 0.22
C ALA A 243 -1.21 8.47 1.76
N GLY A 244 -0.60 7.51 2.45
CA GLY A 244 -0.53 7.51 3.93
C GLY A 244 0.55 8.43 4.46
N ASN A 245 1.82 8.04 4.30
CA ASN A 245 2.94 8.73 4.94
C ASN A 245 3.24 10.10 4.32
N MET A 246 3.13 10.22 2.99
CA MET A 246 3.39 11.49 2.28
C MET A 246 2.13 12.36 2.13
N GLY A 247 0.94 11.84 2.41
CA GLY A 247 -0.31 12.58 2.31
C GLY A 247 -0.67 13.01 0.87
N ILE A 248 -0.22 12.26 -0.15
CA ILE A 248 -0.57 12.58 -1.54
C ILE A 248 -2.06 12.26 -1.76
N GLU A 249 -2.81 13.28 -2.14
CA GLU A 249 -4.24 13.17 -2.44
C GLU A 249 -4.53 12.12 -3.54
N CYS A 250 -5.56 11.30 -3.33
CA CYS A 250 -5.93 10.20 -4.23
C CYS A 250 -6.12 10.66 -5.68
N ARG A 251 -6.72 11.85 -5.86
CA ARG A 251 -7.04 12.45 -7.17
C ARG A 251 -5.80 13.00 -7.89
N TYR A 252 -4.64 13.12 -7.24
CA TYR A 252 -3.41 13.51 -7.93
C TYR A 252 -3.02 12.46 -8.98
N CYS A 253 -3.04 11.19 -8.58
CA CYS A 253 -2.79 10.07 -9.48
C CYS A 253 -4.06 9.68 -10.26
N HIS A 254 -5.18 9.51 -9.57
CA HIS A 254 -6.47 9.09 -10.15
C HIS A 254 -7.34 10.27 -10.59
N HIS A 255 -6.73 11.21 -11.31
CA HIS A 255 -7.34 12.49 -11.70
C HIS A 255 -8.62 12.38 -12.54
N SER A 256 -8.83 11.26 -13.23
CA SER A 256 -10.03 11.07 -14.05
C SER A 256 -11.26 10.62 -13.28
N ALA A 257 -11.12 10.31 -11.97
CA ALA A 257 -12.22 9.86 -11.10
C ALA A 257 -13.42 10.81 -11.09
N GLU A 258 -13.19 12.12 -11.16
CA GLU A 258 -14.28 13.12 -11.09
C GLU A 258 -14.95 13.40 -12.43
N LYS A 259 -14.30 13.05 -13.55
CA LYS A 259 -14.71 13.50 -14.89
C LYS A 259 -15.11 12.36 -15.81
N SER A 260 -14.66 11.15 -15.53
CA SER A 260 -14.84 9.99 -16.39
C SER A 260 -15.63 8.89 -15.70
N LYS A 261 -16.17 7.97 -16.51
CA LYS A 261 -16.75 6.71 -16.06
C LYS A 261 -15.72 5.88 -15.27
N HIS A 262 -14.45 5.96 -15.65
CA HIS A 262 -13.35 5.22 -15.04
C HIS A 262 -12.37 6.19 -14.37
N ALA A 263 -11.93 5.90 -13.14
CA ALA A 263 -10.90 6.67 -12.45
C ALA A 263 -9.51 6.60 -13.10
N GLY A 264 -9.28 5.55 -13.90
CA GLY A 264 -8.03 5.32 -14.63
C GLY A 264 -6.87 4.91 -13.73
N ILE A 265 -5.89 4.23 -14.31
CA ILE A 265 -4.57 4.01 -13.70
C ILE A 265 -3.67 5.14 -14.21
N PRO A 266 -2.88 5.81 -13.35
CA PRO A 266 -2.00 6.89 -13.79
C PRO A 266 -1.04 6.40 -14.88
N SER A 267 -0.84 7.24 -15.89
CA SER A 267 0.24 7.02 -16.87
C SER A 267 1.60 7.12 -16.17
N VAL A 268 2.63 6.49 -16.76
CA VAL A 268 4.00 6.51 -16.22
C VAL A 268 4.54 7.94 -16.08
N ASN A 269 4.04 8.90 -16.89
CA ASN A 269 4.40 10.31 -16.76
C ASN A 269 4.10 10.90 -15.38
N VAL A 270 3.01 10.48 -14.73
CA VAL A 270 2.68 10.94 -13.37
C VAL A 270 3.74 10.48 -12.37
N CYS A 271 4.24 9.24 -12.52
CA CYS A 271 5.33 8.73 -11.69
C CYS A 271 6.61 9.54 -11.92
N MET A 272 6.90 9.90 -13.18
CA MET A 272 8.12 10.62 -13.54
C MET A 272 8.17 12.07 -13.04
N ASN A 273 7.05 12.68 -12.64
CA ASN A 273 7.03 14.01 -12.03
C ASN A 273 7.95 14.09 -10.79
N CYS A 274 8.07 13.00 -10.04
CA CYS A 274 8.95 12.90 -8.87
C CYS A 274 10.14 11.96 -9.14
N HIS A 275 9.91 10.83 -9.81
CA HIS A 275 10.93 9.79 -10.00
C HIS A 275 12.00 10.14 -11.05
N ALA A 276 11.86 11.26 -11.77
CA ALA A 276 12.97 11.82 -12.56
C ALA A 276 14.14 12.30 -11.69
N VAL A 277 13.87 12.65 -10.42
CA VAL A 277 14.87 13.13 -9.44
C VAL A 277 15.04 12.14 -8.29
N VAL A 278 13.96 11.48 -7.87
CA VAL A 278 13.99 10.47 -6.79
C VAL A 278 14.26 9.09 -7.39
N HIS A 279 15.48 8.60 -7.19
CA HIS A 279 15.95 7.33 -7.77
C HIS A 279 15.93 6.14 -6.81
N GLU A 280 15.75 6.38 -5.51
CA GLU A 280 15.79 5.34 -4.47
C GLU A 280 14.57 5.45 -3.56
N GLY A 281 13.91 4.31 -3.34
CA GLY A 281 12.84 4.15 -2.38
C GLY A 281 13.36 3.62 -1.03
N PRO A 282 12.59 3.81 0.05
CA PRO A 282 13.01 3.43 1.41
C PRO A 282 13.12 1.92 1.63
N GLN A 283 12.34 1.11 0.89
CA GLN A 283 12.24 -0.35 1.12
C GLN A 283 13.08 -1.16 0.12
N TYR A 284 13.01 -0.81 -1.18
CA TYR A 284 13.61 -1.59 -2.27
C TYR A 284 14.77 -0.89 -2.98
N GLY A 285 15.29 0.21 -2.40
CA GLY A 285 16.37 0.99 -3.01
C GLY A 285 16.01 1.44 -4.43
N THR A 286 16.88 1.14 -5.41
CA THR A 286 16.69 1.53 -6.82
C THR A 286 15.82 0.55 -7.63
N GLU A 287 15.63 -0.69 -7.16
CA GLU A 287 15.12 -1.79 -8.00
C GLU A 287 13.73 -1.50 -8.57
N GLU A 288 12.79 -1.08 -7.72
CA GLU A 288 11.41 -0.82 -8.15
C GLU A 288 11.27 0.48 -8.95
N ILE A 289 12.10 1.49 -8.67
CA ILE A 289 12.08 2.77 -9.40
C ILE A 289 12.74 2.61 -10.77
N ASP A 290 13.77 1.78 -10.90
CA ASP A 290 14.41 1.48 -12.17
C ASP A 290 13.42 0.84 -13.17
N LYS A 291 12.44 0.05 -12.67
CA LYS A 291 11.33 -0.47 -13.51
C LYS A 291 10.45 0.65 -14.07
N ILE A 292 10.20 1.71 -13.29
CA ILE A 292 9.48 2.91 -13.74
C ILE A 292 10.29 3.65 -14.80
N HIS A 293 11.60 3.82 -14.58
CA HIS A 293 12.48 4.46 -15.57
C HIS A 293 12.51 3.69 -16.88
N LEU A 294 12.62 2.36 -16.83
CA LEU A 294 12.54 1.51 -18.02
C LEU A 294 11.20 1.71 -18.73
N ALA A 295 10.09 1.72 -17.98
CA ALA A 295 8.77 1.90 -18.56
C ALA A 295 8.59 3.27 -19.22
N ALA A 296 9.16 4.32 -18.63
CA ALA A 296 9.15 5.68 -19.15
C ALA A 296 10.15 5.92 -20.30
N GLY A 297 11.07 4.98 -20.54
CA GLY A 297 12.22 5.20 -21.40
C GLY A 297 13.22 6.21 -20.84
N TYR A 298 13.27 6.41 -19.52
CA TYR A 298 14.14 7.39 -18.86
C TYR A 298 15.54 6.85 -18.57
N ASN A 299 16.58 7.64 -18.86
CA ASN A 299 17.96 7.32 -18.54
C ASN A 299 18.46 8.15 -17.36
N LYS A 300 18.54 7.52 -16.18
CA LYS A 300 19.01 8.16 -14.94
C LYS A 300 20.41 8.78 -15.02
N ALA A 301 21.33 8.19 -15.81
CA ALA A 301 22.69 8.69 -15.92
C ALA A 301 22.80 9.95 -16.79
N LYS A 302 21.90 10.10 -17.77
CA LYS A 302 21.85 11.25 -18.68
C LYS A 302 20.81 12.29 -18.26
N GLN A 303 19.99 11.99 -17.25
CA GLN A 303 18.83 12.78 -16.84
C GLN A 303 17.91 13.16 -18.02
N ALA A 304 17.76 12.24 -18.97
CA ALA A 304 17.06 12.47 -20.22
C ALA A 304 16.31 11.21 -20.66
N TYR A 305 15.25 11.40 -21.44
CA TYR A 305 14.51 10.29 -22.06
C TYR A 305 15.26 9.75 -23.28
N ASN A 306 15.22 8.43 -23.45
CA ASN A 306 15.71 7.77 -24.65
C ASN A 306 14.70 8.00 -25.78
N LEU A 307 15.16 8.67 -26.83
CA LEU A 307 14.37 8.96 -28.01
C LEU A 307 14.78 8.04 -29.16
N ASP A 308 13.80 7.61 -29.96
CA ASP A 308 14.03 6.90 -31.22
C ASP A 308 14.49 7.86 -32.33
N ALA A 309 14.75 7.32 -33.53
CA ALA A 309 15.19 8.11 -34.69
C ALA A 309 14.17 9.19 -35.13
N ASN A 310 12.92 9.08 -34.70
CA ASN A 310 11.84 10.00 -35.03
C ASN A 310 11.56 11.00 -33.89
N GLY A 311 12.30 10.92 -32.78
CA GLY A 311 12.13 11.79 -31.62
C GLY A 311 11.04 11.35 -30.63
N PHE A 312 10.50 10.13 -30.76
CA PHE A 312 9.54 9.58 -29.80
C PHE A 312 10.25 8.83 -28.68
N ARG A 313 9.65 8.81 -27.48
CA ARG A 313 10.20 8.08 -26.34
C ARG A 313 10.12 6.57 -26.58
N VAL A 314 11.21 5.88 -26.29
CA VAL A 314 11.24 4.41 -26.31
C VAL A 314 10.69 3.90 -24.98
N GLU A 315 9.39 3.70 -24.92
CA GLU A 315 8.65 3.31 -23.70
C GLU A 315 8.35 1.79 -23.67
N GLN A 316 8.25 1.23 -22.46
CA GLN A 316 7.78 -0.14 -22.21
C GLN A 316 6.61 -0.10 -21.22
N PRO A 317 5.35 -0.09 -21.68
CA PRO A 317 4.21 0.11 -20.80
C PRO A 317 4.10 -0.92 -19.68
N LEU A 318 3.76 -0.45 -18.48
CA LEU A 318 3.48 -1.32 -17.34
C LEU A 318 2.11 -1.99 -17.49
N VAL A 319 2.09 -3.31 -17.40
CA VAL A 319 0.85 -4.11 -17.44
C VAL A 319 0.38 -4.36 -16.00
N TRP A 320 -0.53 -3.50 -15.53
CA TRP A 320 -1.10 -3.60 -14.18
C TRP A 320 -2.17 -4.68 -14.08
N ASN A 321 -2.17 -5.41 -12.96
CA ASN A 321 -3.24 -6.34 -12.64
C ASN A 321 -4.33 -5.62 -11.86
N LYS A 322 -5.53 -5.55 -12.43
CA LYS A 322 -6.64 -4.83 -11.82
C LYS A 322 -7.21 -5.62 -10.64
N ALA A 323 -7.24 -5.02 -9.45
CA ALA A 323 -7.84 -5.63 -8.26
C ALA A 323 -9.37 -5.58 -8.30
N HIS A 324 -9.95 -4.40 -8.56
CA HIS A 324 -11.39 -4.21 -8.63
C HIS A 324 -11.89 -4.44 -10.05
N ASN A 325 -12.69 -5.48 -10.26
CA ASN A 325 -13.30 -5.76 -11.56
C ASN A 325 -14.80 -6.00 -11.41
N LEU A 326 -15.59 -5.36 -12.26
CA LEU A 326 -17.03 -5.59 -12.38
C LEU A 326 -17.31 -6.24 -13.74
N PRO A 327 -18.37 -7.06 -13.86
CA PRO A 327 -18.78 -7.58 -15.16
C PRO A 327 -19.08 -6.47 -16.18
N ASP A 328 -18.80 -6.72 -17.47
CA ASP A 328 -18.92 -5.70 -18.52
C ASP A 328 -20.34 -5.19 -18.75
N HIS A 329 -21.35 -5.98 -18.40
CA HIS A 329 -22.75 -5.57 -18.43
C HIS A 329 -23.13 -4.63 -17.27
N VAL A 330 -22.19 -4.19 -16.44
CA VAL A 330 -22.44 -3.22 -15.37
C VAL A 330 -21.96 -1.84 -15.82
N TYR A 331 -22.88 -0.89 -15.86
CA TYR A 331 -22.58 0.52 -16.06
C TYR A 331 -22.28 1.17 -14.70
N PHE A 332 -21.00 1.36 -14.40
CA PHE A 332 -20.54 2.12 -13.24
C PHE A 332 -19.76 3.36 -13.69
N SER A 333 -20.07 4.54 -13.14
CA SER A 333 -19.40 5.81 -13.47
C SER A 333 -18.80 6.47 -12.24
N HIS A 334 -17.46 6.58 -12.17
CA HIS A 334 -16.79 7.27 -11.06
C HIS A 334 -17.22 8.73 -10.93
N ALA A 335 -17.34 9.46 -12.06
CA ALA A 335 -17.72 10.87 -12.06
C ALA A 335 -19.04 11.14 -11.32
N GLN A 336 -20.04 10.26 -11.48
CA GLN A 336 -21.35 10.44 -10.82
C GLN A 336 -21.32 10.16 -9.32
N HIS A 337 -20.36 9.34 -8.86
CA HIS A 337 -20.25 8.96 -7.46
C HIS A 337 -19.29 9.90 -6.70
N VAL A 338 -18.18 10.29 -7.30
CA VAL A 338 -17.09 11.03 -6.61
C VAL A 338 -17.24 12.54 -6.75
N HIS A 339 -17.82 13.05 -7.84
CA HIS A 339 -17.87 14.49 -8.09
C HIS A 339 -18.73 15.21 -7.04
N GLN A 340 -18.23 16.35 -6.56
CA GLN A 340 -18.81 17.11 -5.43
C GLN A 340 -20.26 17.56 -5.66
N ASN A 341 -20.61 17.86 -6.91
CA ASN A 341 -21.98 18.27 -7.30
C ASN A 341 -22.94 17.10 -7.57
N THR A 342 -22.53 15.86 -7.29
CA THR A 342 -23.31 14.64 -7.55
C THR A 342 -23.36 13.76 -6.30
N GLY A 343 -22.86 12.52 -6.34
CA GLY A 343 -22.87 11.62 -5.18
C GLY A 343 -21.95 12.06 -4.03
N ASN A 344 -20.88 12.79 -4.35
CA ASN A 344 -19.83 13.24 -3.40
C ASN A 344 -19.45 12.15 -2.38
N ILE A 345 -19.22 10.94 -2.88
CA ILE A 345 -18.88 9.75 -2.09
C ILE A 345 -17.36 9.70 -1.92
N ASP A 346 -16.92 9.55 -0.68
CA ASP A 346 -15.50 9.37 -0.36
C ASP A 346 -14.98 8.04 -0.92
N CYS A 347 -13.76 8.05 -1.48
CA CYS A 347 -13.11 6.89 -2.08
C CYS A 347 -13.10 5.67 -1.14
N ARG A 348 -12.98 5.90 0.18
CA ARG A 348 -12.87 4.86 1.20
C ARG A 348 -14.17 4.10 1.43
N GLN A 349 -15.31 4.66 1.02
CA GLN A 349 -16.59 3.93 1.03
C GLN A 349 -16.52 2.67 0.16
N CYS A 350 -15.84 2.76 -0.99
CA CYS A 350 -15.80 1.69 -1.99
C CYS A 350 -14.47 0.92 -1.99
N HIS A 351 -13.38 1.58 -1.61
CA HIS A 351 -12.02 1.01 -1.68
C HIS A 351 -11.37 0.81 -0.31
N GLY A 352 -12.07 1.10 0.79
CA GLY A 352 -11.54 1.04 2.14
C GLY A 352 -10.39 2.03 2.39
N PRO A 353 -9.69 1.90 3.53
CA PRO A 353 -8.57 2.76 3.90
C PRO A 353 -7.30 2.43 3.07
N VAL A 354 -7.32 2.73 1.77
CA VAL A 354 -6.21 2.46 0.83
C VAL A 354 -4.89 3.07 1.27
N GLN A 355 -4.93 4.17 2.02
CA GLN A 355 -3.74 4.80 2.59
C GLN A 355 -2.98 3.91 3.59
N ASN A 356 -3.54 2.77 3.99
CA ASN A 356 -2.89 1.80 4.86
C ASN A 356 -2.34 0.58 4.09
N TYR A 357 -2.59 0.49 2.78
CA TYR A 357 -2.27 -0.70 1.99
C TYR A 357 -0.92 -0.58 1.27
N THR A 358 -0.09 -1.61 1.38
CA THR A 358 1.17 -1.71 0.62
C THR A 358 0.95 -2.22 -0.79
N LEU A 359 -0.06 -3.05 -1.04
CA LEU A 359 -0.45 -3.48 -2.38
C LEU A 359 -1.91 -3.12 -2.66
N GLY A 360 -2.24 -2.82 -3.91
CA GLY A 360 -3.63 -2.66 -4.32
C GLY A 360 -4.39 -3.98 -4.15
N ARG A 361 -5.43 -3.96 -3.33
CA ARG A 361 -6.34 -5.09 -3.08
C ARG A 361 -7.79 -4.63 -3.00
N VAL A 362 -8.71 -5.58 -2.95
CA VAL A 362 -10.13 -5.35 -2.65
C VAL A 362 -10.34 -5.43 -1.14
N SER A 363 -10.83 -4.36 -0.52
CA SER A 363 -11.13 -4.34 0.92
C SER A 363 -12.31 -5.23 1.29
N THR A 364 -12.42 -5.57 2.56
CA THR A 364 -13.63 -6.21 3.07
C THR A 364 -14.67 -5.17 3.47
N THR A 365 -15.93 -5.59 3.55
CA THR A 365 -17.01 -4.74 4.07
C THR A 365 -16.75 -4.39 5.54
N ASP A 366 -16.18 -5.31 6.30
CA ASP A 366 -15.85 -5.10 7.71
C ASP A 366 -14.76 -4.04 7.89
N GLU A 367 -13.77 -3.99 7.01
CA GLU A 367 -12.74 -2.94 7.02
C GLU A 367 -13.33 -1.55 6.73
N VAL A 368 -14.23 -1.44 5.75
CA VAL A 368 -14.92 -0.18 5.44
C VAL A 368 -15.80 0.24 6.62
N ASN A 369 -16.55 -0.70 7.20
CA ASN A 369 -17.42 -0.44 8.34
C ASN A 369 -16.64 -0.04 9.59
N ALA A 370 -15.49 -0.68 9.84
CA ALA A 370 -14.59 -0.33 10.93
C ALA A 370 -14.07 1.11 10.73
N TYR A 371 -13.65 1.46 9.51
CA TYR A 371 -13.24 2.82 9.19
C TYR A 371 -14.38 3.83 9.39
N ALA A 372 -15.62 3.47 9.05
CA ALA A 372 -16.80 4.32 9.27
C ALA A 372 -17.05 4.69 10.74
N THR A 373 -16.55 3.90 11.70
CA THR A 373 -16.66 4.19 13.15
C THR A 373 -15.60 5.14 13.67
N THR A 374 -14.57 5.45 12.88
CA THR A 374 -13.52 6.41 13.26
C THR A 374 -14.03 7.85 13.11
N ASP A 375 -13.42 8.79 13.83
CA ASP A 375 -13.77 10.22 13.72
C ASP A 375 -13.64 10.71 12.27
N GLU A 376 -12.58 10.31 11.56
CA GLU A 376 -12.38 10.65 10.15
C GLU A 376 -13.47 10.01 9.26
N GLY A 377 -13.81 8.74 9.50
CA GLY A 377 -14.87 8.06 8.74
C GLY A 377 -16.25 8.67 8.94
N MET A 378 -16.57 9.09 10.17
CA MET A 378 -17.81 9.80 10.48
C MET A 378 -17.84 11.18 9.81
N GLU A 379 -16.74 11.93 9.84
CA GLU A 379 -16.63 13.23 9.16
C GLU A 379 -16.80 13.10 7.64
N LYS A 380 -16.25 12.04 7.05
CA LYS A 380 -16.39 11.72 5.62
C LYS A 380 -17.75 11.11 5.24
N GLY A 381 -18.63 10.86 6.21
CA GLY A 381 -19.97 10.33 5.97
C GLY A 381 -19.97 8.91 5.39
N ILE A 382 -19.02 8.06 5.80
CA ILE A 382 -18.96 6.66 5.38
C ILE A 382 -20.16 5.90 5.95
N ILE A 383 -20.89 5.23 5.07
CA ILE A 383 -22.09 4.46 5.37
C ILE A 383 -21.70 3.01 5.67
N GLN A 384 -22.19 2.49 6.79
CA GLN A 384 -22.03 1.08 7.14
C GLN A 384 -22.99 0.19 6.35
N LEU A 385 -22.44 -0.86 5.73
CA LEU A 385 -23.17 -1.78 4.85
C LEU A 385 -22.95 -3.22 5.30
N THR A 386 -23.88 -4.11 4.97
CA THR A 386 -23.88 -5.50 5.42
C THR A 386 -23.55 -6.49 4.31
N LYS A 387 -23.71 -6.09 3.05
CA LYS A 387 -23.40 -6.94 1.91
C LYS A 387 -21.92 -6.91 1.54
N PRO A 388 -21.38 -7.96 0.90
CA PRO A 388 -19.99 -7.96 0.46
C PRO A 388 -19.72 -6.87 -0.57
N ILE A 389 -18.58 -6.18 -0.43
CA ILE A 389 -18.22 -5.02 -1.26
C ILE A 389 -18.32 -5.33 -2.76
N LEU A 390 -18.76 -4.34 -3.54
CA LEU A 390 -18.91 -4.43 -5.01
C LEU A 390 -19.82 -5.55 -5.54
N THR A 391 -20.58 -6.22 -4.67
CA THR A 391 -21.71 -7.07 -5.11
C THR A 391 -22.94 -6.21 -5.39
N MET A 392 -23.87 -6.74 -6.20
CA MET A 392 -25.15 -6.06 -6.47
C MET A 392 -25.89 -5.67 -5.19
N GLY A 393 -25.91 -6.56 -4.20
CA GLY A 393 -26.56 -6.29 -2.91
C GLY A 393 -25.95 -5.10 -2.17
N TRP A 394 -24.64 -4.91 -2.28
CA TRP A 394 -23.93 -3.78 -1.67
C TRP A 394 -24.28 -2.45 -2.35
N CYS A 395 -24.34 -2.42 -3.68
CA CYS A 395 -24.78 -1.24 -4.43
C CYS A 395 -26.21 -0.84 -4.05
N ILE A 396 -27.13 -1.80 -4.01
CA ILE A 396 -28.54 -1.60 -3.66
C ILE A 396 -28.70 -1.10 -2.23
N GLU A 397 -27.96 -1.69 -1.28
CA GLU A 397 -27.99 -1.28 0.12
C GLU A 397 -27.46 0.16 0.29
N CYS A 398 -26.37 0.51 -0.39
CA CYS A 398 -25.84 1.86 -0.40
C CYS A 398 -26.84 2.86 -0.99
N HIS A 399 -27.42 2.54 -2.15
CA HIS A 399 -28.42 3.39 -2.82
C HIS A 399 -29.70 3.61 -1.98
N ASN A 400 -30.03 2.68 -1.09
CA ASN A 400 -31.16 2.82 -0.16
C ASN A 400 -30.83 3.65 1.09
N LYS A 401 -29.54 3.79 1.44
CA LYS A 401 -29.09 4.52 2.63
C LYS A 401 -28.56 5.91 2.31
N LYS A 402 -28.02 6.12 1.11
CA LYS A 402 -27.42 7.39 0.70
C LYS A 402 -28.52 8.40 0.34
N GLU A 403 -28.63 9.42 1.17
CA GLU A 403 -29.47 10.59 0.93
C GLU A 403 -28.85 11.50 -0.13
N ILE A 404 -29.72 12.16 -0.90
CA ILE A 404 -29.38 13.12 -1.94
C ILE A 404 -29.79 14.52 -1.46
N ASP A 405 -28.83 15.43 -1.43
CA ASP A 405 -29.10 16.83 -1.13
C ASP A 405 -29.74 17.53 -2.33
N LEU A 406 -31.06 17.74 -2.26
CA LEU A 406 -31.83 18.37 -3.32
C LEU A 406 -31.60 19.90 -3.43
N ALA A 407 -30.92 20.53 -2.47
CA ALA A 407 -30.62 21.96 -2.48
C ALA A 407 -29.24 22.30 -3.07
N SER A 408 -28.46 21.28 -3.42
CA SER A 408 -27.03 21.44 -3.76
C SER A 408 -26.76 21.98 -5.16
N THR A 409 -27.67 21.83 -6.12
CA THR A 409 -27.45 22.24 -7.52
C THR A 409 -28.73 22.73 -8.19
N GLY A 410 -28.59 23.52 -9.26
CA GLY A 410 -29.74 24.01 -10.04
C GLY A 410 -30.60 22.91 -10.67
N TYR A 411 -30.02 21.73 -10.98
CA TYR A 411 -30.78 20.56 -11.45
C TYR A 411 -31.67 19.99 -10.35
N TYR A 412 -31.12 19.80 -9.15
CA TYR A 412 -31.89 19.26 -8.03
C TYR A 412 -32.89 20.27 -7.46
N GLU A 413 -32.60 21.57 -7.54
CA GLU A 413 -33.56 22.62 -7.20
C GLU A 413 -34.79 22.55 -8.13
N GLU A 414 -34.59 22.33 -9.43
CA GLU A 414 -35.69 22.11 -10.36
C GLU A 414 -36.49 20.84 -10.02
N ILE A 415 -35.81 19.73 -9.71
CA ILE A 415 -36.48 18.49 -9.28
C ILE A 415 -37.29 18.73 -8.01
N HIS A 416 -36.72 19.39 -7.01
CA HIS A 416 -37.39 19.73 -5.75
C HIS A 416 -38.65 20.55 -5.99
N ASN A 417 -38.56 21.57 -6.85
CA ASN A 417 -39.70 22.42 -7.20
C ASN A 417 -40.79 21.63 -7.96
N ARG A 418 -40.42 20.72 -8.87
CA ARG A 418 -41.36 19.83 -9.55
C ARG A 418 -42.02 18.85 -8.60
N LEU A 419 -41.28 18.26 -7.66
CA LEU A 419 -41.81 17.37 -6.63
C LEU A 419 -42.86 18.07 -5.77
N LYS A 420 -42.61 19.31 -5.34
CA LYS A 420 -43.60 20.13 -4.59
C LYS A 420 -44.92 20.34 -5.34
N SER A 421 -44.88 20.38 -6.68
CA SER A 421 -46.08 20.55 -7.51
C SER A 421 -46.89 19.26 -7.73
N ARG A 422 -46.37 18.09 -7.33
CA ARG A 422 -46.98 16.77 -7.50
C ARG A 422 -47.19 16.12 -6.15
N ALA A 423 -48.25 16.52 -5.44
CA ALA A 423 -48.56 16.02 -4.09
C ALA A 423 -48.67 14.48 -4.00
N ASP A 424 -49.10 13.82 -5.08
CA ASP A 424 -49.19 12.36 -5.20
C ASP A 424 -47.82 11.67 -5.17
N VAL A 425 -46.81 12.29 -5.78
CA VAL A 425 -45.43 11.78 -5.84
C VAL A 425 -44.64 12.25 -4.62
N HIS A 426 -44.85 13.50 -4.20
CA HIS A 426 -44.24 14.12 -3.03
C HIS A 426 -44.50 13.32 -1.75
N ASN A 427 -45.76 12.95 -1.50
CA ASN A 427 -46.13 12.23 -0.27
C ASN A 427 -45.59 10.80 -0.24
N ASN A 428 -45.38 10.15 -1.39
CA ASN A 428 -44.81 8.80 -1.47
C ASN A 428 -43.27 8.80 -1.38
N ILE A 429 -42.62 9.89 -1.80
CA ILE A 429 -41.16 10.03 -1.78
C ILE A 429 -40.64 10.62 -0.47
N LEU A 430 -41.45 11.41 0.24
CA LEU A 430 -41.08 12.06 1.50
C LEU A 430 -41.83 11.48 2.71
N GLU A 431 -42.24 10.20 2.66
CA GLU A 431 -42.85 9.56 3.84
C GLU A 431 -41.94 9.62 5.09
N ASP A 432 -40.62 9.70 4.89
CA ASP A 432 -39.59 9.80 5.92
C ASP A 432 -38.73 11.08 5.84
N ASP A 433 -39.21 12.11 5.14
CA ASP A 433 -38.51 13.38 4.87
C ASP A 433 -37.13 13.24 4.19
N LYS A 434 -36.83 12.10 3.57
CA LYS A 434 -35.53 11.80 2.95
C LYS A 434 -35.69 11.35 1.51
N VAL A 435 -34.85 11.88 0.63
CA VAL A 435 -34.77 11.43 -0.76
C VAL A 435 -33.47 10.68 -0.95
N THR A 436 -33.55 9.37 -1.16
CA THR A 436 -32.39 8.51 -1.43
C THR A 436 -32.23 8.24 -2.93
N VAL A 437 -31.13 7.61 -3.29
CA VAL A 437 -30.85 7.20 -4.67
C VAL A 437 -31.93 6.23 -5.18
N LYS A 438 -32.53 5.43 -4.30
CA LYS A 438 -33.63 4.52 -4.64
C LYS A 438 -34.87 5.27 -5.12
N GLU A 439 -35.32 6.31 -4.42
CA GLU A 439 -36.53 7.06 -4.80
C GLU A 439 -36.36 7.81 -6.13
N LEU A 440 -35.13 8.15 -6.51
CA LEU A 440 -34.80 8.72 -7.84
C LEU A 440 -34.59 7.67 -8.95
N GLY A 441 -34.94 6.40 -8.66
CA GLY A 441 -34.91 5.31 -9.62
C GLY A 441 -33.55 4.64 -9.77
N GLY A 442 -32.63 4.80 -8.82
CA GLY A 442 -31.33 4.13 -8.81
C GLY A 442 -31.35 2.62 -8.58
N TRP A 443 -32.54 2.01 -8.63
CA TRP A 443 -32.79 0.55 -8.61
C TRP A 443 -33.35 0.03 -9.95
N GLU A 444 -33.51 0.89 -10.95
CA GLU A 444 -33.96 0.46 -12.28
C GLU A 444 -32.86 -0.30 -13.01
N CYS A 445 -33.16 -1.52 -13.48
CA CYS A 445 -32.18 -2.38 -14.16
C CYS A 445 -31.47 -1.68 -15.33
N ALA A 446 -32.21 -0.86 -16.09
CA ALA A 446 -31.70 -0.14 -17.26
C ALA A 446 -30.64 0.92 -16.92
N LYS A 447 -30.67 1.50 -15.71
CA LYS A 447 -29.71 2.53 -15.29
C LYS A 447 -28.38 1.95 -14.77
N CYS A 448 -28.37 0.65 -14.46
CA CYS A 448 -27.23 -0.04 -13.86
C CYS A 448 -26.55 -1.03 -14.82
N HIS A 449 -27.28 -1.59 -15.79
CA HIS A 449 -26.78 -2.70 -16.62
C HIS A 449 -26.78 -2.46 -18.14
N TYR A 450 -27.31 -1.33 -18.58
CA TYR A 450 -27.43 -0.94 -19.99
C TYR A 450 -27.06 0.53 -20.14
#